data_AF-A0A930UAN4-F1
#
_entry.id   AF-A0A930UAN4-F1
#
_cell.length_a   1.000
_cell.length_b   1.000
_cell.length_c   1.000
_cell.angle_alpha   90.00
_cell.angle_beta   90.00
_cell.angle_gamma   90.00
#
_symmetry.space_group_name_H-M   'P 1'
#
loop_
_entity.id
_entity.type
_entity.pdbx_description
1 polymer ?
#
loop_
_entity_poly.entity_id
_entity_poly.type
_entity_poly.pdbx_seq_one_letter_code
_entity_poly.pdbx_strand_id
1 'polypeptide(L)'
;MEVLEEIIKLSIGGTTVGIIIVYLGKFFLTKSSDLLMENHKNQLEISKTEHQVRFSKLHSERGEIIKSIYLDLYELEKKLEHLTTLFQGPEWKTDKERDDDARAKYKETFERLENNRIYFSEELCNQISLGLENYNNIIQLMFKAKNKAHYESDGTGYRFPDGQGSLDLWKEAENKTKNEIRQLRFELANVFRKLIGV
;
A
#
# COMPACT_ATOMS: atom_id res chain seq x y z
N MET A 1 -39.83 86.03 -9.48
CA MET A 1 -40.03 84.70 -10.09
C MET A 1 -38.71 84.04 -10.45
N GLU A 2 -37.67 84.78 -10.87
CA GLU A 2 -36.35 84.21 -11.26
C GLU A 2 -35.65 83.38 -10.17
N VAL A 3 -35.67 83.82 -8.91
CA VAL A 3 -35.01 83.11 -7.79
C VAL A 3 -35.62 81.72 -7.55
N LEU A 4 -36.92 81.53 -7.83
CA LEU A 4 -37.59 80.24 -7.65
C LEU A 4 -37.18 79.25 -8.75
N GLU A 5 -36.93 79.74 -9.97
CA GLU A 5 -36.51 78.94 -11.12
C GLU A 5 -35.06 78.43 -10.97
N GLU A 6 -34.17 79.26 -10.41
CA GLU A 6 -32.79 78.86 -10.09
C GLU A 6 -32.73 77.80 -8.99
N ILE A 7 -33.53 77.93 -7.92
CA ILE A 7 -33.60 76.94 -6.83
C ILE A 7 -34.14 75.60 -7.33
N ILE A 8 -35.10 75.61 -8.25
CA ILE A 8 -35.65 74.40 -8.87
C ILE A 8 -34.61 73.73 -9.79
N LYS A 9 -33.90 74.49 -10.62
CA LYS A 9 -32.82 73.95 -11.47
C LYS A 9 -31.66 73.37 -10.64
N LEU A 10 -31.30 74.01 -9.54
CA LEU A 10 -30.24 73.55 -8.64
C LEU A 10 -30.65 72.28 -7.87
N SER A 11 -31.93 72.16 -7.51
CA SER A 11 -32.50 70.95 -6.91
C SER A 11 -32.60 69.77 -7.88
N ILE A 12 -33.00 70.02 -9.13
CA ILE A 12 -33.08 68.99 -10.20
C ILE A 12 -31.66 68.54 -10.62
N GLY A 13 -30.70 69.46 -10.68
CA GLY A 13 -29.29 69.13 -10.94
C GLY A 13 -28.65 68.33 -9.81
N GLY A 14 -28.92 68.68 -8.54
CA GLY A 14 -28.39 67.96 -7.38
C GLY A 14 -28.95 66.53 -7.25
N THR A 15 -30.25 66.35 -7.48
CA THR A 15 -30.90 65.03 -7.42
C THR A 15 -30.45 64.09 -8.54
N THR A 16 -30.28 64.60 -9.76
CA THR A 16 -29.80 63.77 -10.89
C THR A 16 -28.35 63.33 -10.72
N VAL A 17 -27.46 64.21 -10.25
CA VAL A 17 -26.07 63.84 -9.92
C VAL A 17 -26.03 62.81 -8.78
N GLY A 18 -26.86 62.96 -7.75
CA GLY A 18 -26.97 61.99 -6.66
C GLY A 18 -27.40 60.59 -7.13
N ILE A 19 -28.38 60.50 -8.03
CA ILE A 19 -28.85 59.23 -8.60
C ILE A 19 -27.74 58.54 -9.40
N ILE A 20 -26.98 59.29 -10.20
CA ILE A 20 -25.87 58.75 -10.99
C ILE A 20 -24.76 58.22 -10.09
N ILE A 21 -24.40 58.94 -9.03
CA ILE A 21 -23.37 58.51 -8.07
C ILE A 21 -23.81 57.23 -7.34
N VAL A 22 -25.07 57.15 -6.88
CA VAL A 22 -25.60 55.95 -6.23
C VAL A 22 -25.63 54.76 -7.20
N TYR A 23 -26.02 54.99 -8.45
CA TYR A 23 -26.05 53.96 -9.48
C TYR A 23 -24.64 53.44 -9.82
N LEU A 24 -23.67 54.34 -10.02
CA LEU A 24 -22.28 53.99 -10.27
C LEU A 24 -21.65 53.27 -9.08
N GLY A 25 -21.92 53.71 -7.85
CA GLY A 25 -21.48 53.04 -6.63
C GLY A 25 -22.03 51.61 -6.54
N LYS A 26 -23.33 51.43 -6.79
CA LYS A 26 -23.95 50.09 -6.86
C LYS A 26 -23.32 49.24 -7.97
N PHE A 27 -23.12 49.79 -9.16
CA PHE A 27 -22.57 49.07 -10.31
C PHE A 27 -21.13 48.60 -10.06
N PHE A 28 -20.26 49.44 -9.49
CA PHE A 28 -18.90 49.06 -9.12
C PHE A 28 -18.88 48.01 -8.01
N LEU A 29 -19.73 48.14 -6.99
CA LEU A 29 -19.83 47.15 -5.91
C LEU A 29 -20.32 45.79 -6.42
N THR A 30 -21.34 45.75 -7.29
CA THR A 30 -21.84 44.49 -7.86
C THR A 30 -20.79 43.85 -8.76
N LYS A 31 -20.18 44.61 -9.67
CA LYS A 31 -19.08 44.10 -10.54
C LYS A 31 -17.90 43.58 -9.74
N SER A 32 -17.47 44.31 -8.70
CA SER A 32 -16.37 43.88 -7.85
C SER A 32 -16.72 42.65 -7.03
N SER A 33 -17.95 42.55 -6.53
CA SER A 33 -18.44 41.38 -5.80
C SER A 33 -18.55 40.15 -6.71
N ASP A 34 -19.05 40.31 -7.94
CA ASP A 34 -19.15 39.23 -8.92
C ASP A 34 -17.76 38.72 -9.31
N LEU A 35 -16.80 39.62 -9.52
CA LEU A 35 -15.42 39.28 -9.87
C LEU A 35 -14.68 38.60 -8.72
N LEU A 36 -14.89 39.05 -7.47
CA LEU A 36 -14.41 38.36 -6.28
C LEU A 36 -15.03 36.97 -6.14
N MET A 37 -16.34 36.85 -6.37
CA MET A 37 -17.04 35.57 -6.29
C MET A 37 -16.60 34.59 -7.38
N GLU A 38 -16.38 35.06 -8.60
CA GLU A 38 -15.82 34.27 -9.71
C GLU A 38 -14.39 33.83 -9.41
N ASN A 39 -13.54 34.72 -8.89
CA ASN A 39 -12.18 34.36 -8.47
C ASN A 39 -12.19 33.32 -7.34
N HIS A 40 -13.08 33.46 -6.35
CA HIS A 40 -13.20 32.49 -5.26
C HIS A 40 -13.67 31.13 -5.77
N LYS A 41 -14.62 31.10 -6.72
CA LYS A 41 -15.05 29.86 -7.38
C LYS A 41 -13.91 29.21 -8.16
N ASN A 42 -13.16 29.98 -8.94
CA ASN A 42 -12.00 29.47 -9.68
C ASN A 42 -10.93 28.93 -8.73
N GLN A 43 -10.63 29.62 -7.63
CA GLN A 43 -9.69 29.12 -6.61
C GLN A 43 -10.15 27.81 -5.96
N LEU A 44 -11.46 27.70 -5.66
CA LEU A 44 -12.05 26.47 -5.14
C LEU A 44 -11.96 25.32 -6.16
N GLU A 45 -12.21 25.59 -7.44
CA GLU A 45 -12.09 24.58 -8.51
C GLU A 45 -10.65 24.12 -8.70
N ILE A 46 -9.69 25.05 -8.69
CA ILE A 46 -8.25 24.73 -8.75
C ILE A 46 -7.86 23.87 -7.56
N SER A 47 -8.19 24.29 -6.34
CA SER A 47 -7.89 23.54 -5.11
C SER A 47 -8.53 22.14 -5.13
N LYS A 48 -9.80 22.04 -5.53
CA LYS A 48 -10.49 20.75 -5.69
C LYS A 48 -9.78 19.85 -6.69
N THR A 49 -9.37 20.41 -7.83
CA THR A 49 -8.65 19.68 -8.88
C THR A 49 -7.29 19.19 -8.37
N GLU A 50 -6.53 20.04 -7.67
CA GLU A 50 -5.26 19.67 -7.07
C GLU A 50 -5.41 18.54 -6.04
N HIS A 51 -6.40 18.63 -5.16
CA HIS A 51 -6.70 17.57 -4.20
C HIS A 51 -7.08 16.26 -4.89
N GLN A 52 -7.89 16.32 -5.94
CA GLN A 52 -8.28 15.14 -6.73
C GLN A 52 -7.06 14.50 -7.43
N VAL A 53 -6.17 15.31 -8.01
CA VAL A 53 -4.95 14.82 -8.67
C VAL A 53 -4.01 14.16 -7.65
N ARG A 54 -3.77 14.81 -6.50
CA ARG A 54 -2.93 14.27 -5.42
C ARG A 54 -3.50 12.96 -4.88
N PHE A 55 -4.80 12.93 -4.62
CA PHE A 55 -5.49 11.73 -4.16
C PHE A 55 -5.38 10.58 -5.17
N SER A 56 -5.64 10.86 -6.46
CA SER A 56 -5.53 9.86 -7.52
C SER A 56 -4.10 9.30 -7.63
N LYS A 57 -3.09 10.17 -7.53
CA LYS A 57 -1.68 9.76 -7.54
C LYS A 57 -1.35 8.87 -6.36
N LEU A 58 -1.74 9.25 -5.15
CA LEU A 58 -1.52 8.45 -3.94
C LEU A 58 -2.18 7.07 -4.03
N HIS A 59 -3.41 7.00 -4.56
CA HIS A 59 -4.10 5.73 -4.78
C HIS A 59 -3.40 4.86 -5.82
N SER A 60 -2.90 5.45 -6.90
CA SER A 60 -2.14 4.73 -7.91
C SER A 60 -0.83 4.17 -7.34
N GLU A 61 -0.08 4.98 -6.58
CA GLU A 61 1.16 4.53 -5.92
C GLU A 61 0.88 3.39 -4.94
N ARG A 62 -0.15 3.53 -4.11
CA ARG A 62 -0.60 2.47 -3.20
C ARG A 62 -0.95 1.17 -3.94
N GLY A 63 -1.60 1.26 -5.09
CA GLY A 63 -1.93 0.12 -5.94
C GLY A 63 -0.68 -0.61 -6.46
N GLU A 64 0.32 0.11 -6.94
CA GLU A 64 1.59 -0.50 -7.40
C GLU A 64 2.38 -1.14 -6.25
N ILE A 65 2.34 -0.56 -5.06
CA ILE A 65 2.98 -1.15 -3.87
C ILE A 65 2.27 -2.43 -3.46
N ILE A 66 0.92 -2.44 -3.41
CA ILE A 66 0.10 -3.64 -3.13
C ILE A 66 0.47 -4.77 -4.10
N LYS A 67 0.50 -4.46 -5.40
CA LYS A 67 0.87 -5.40 -6.46
C LYS A 67 2.29 -5.93 -6.27
N SER A 68 3.25 -5.07 -5.94
CA SER A 68 4.64 -5.46 -5.73
C SER A 68 4.79 -6.41 -4.53
N ILE A 69 4.17 -6.10 -3.39
CA ILE A 69 4.17 -6.98 -2.22
C ILE A 69 3.50 -8.32 -2.52
N TYR A 70 2.38 -8.31 -3.24
CA TYR A 70 1.71 -9.56 -3.63
C TYR A 70 2.59 -10.43 -4.54
N LEU A 71 3.28 -9.83 -5.51
CA LEU A 71 4.23 -10.54 -6.37
C LEU A 71 5.38 -11.13 -5.56
N ASP A 72 5.93 -10.38 -4.60
CA ASP A 72 6.98 -10.88 -3.72
C ASP A 72 6.53 -12.09 -2.89
N LEU A 73 5.31 -12.06 -2.33
CA LEU A 73 4.74 -13.20 -1.59
C LEU A 73 4.56 -14.43 -2.47
N TYR A 74 4.17 -14.24 -3.73
CA TYR A 74 4.05 -15.33 -4.71
C TYR A 74 5.42 -15.91 -5.07
N GLU A 75 6.41 -15.07 -5.34
CA GLU A 75 7.77 -15.52 -5.63
C GLU A 75 8.39 -16.23 -4.44
N LEU A 76 8.15 -15.73 -3.22
CA LEU A 76 8.60 -16.36 -2.00
C LEU A 76 7.95 -17.74 -1.79
N GLU A 77 6.65 -17.89 -2.07
CA GLU A 77 5.98 -19.20 -2.11
C GLU A 77 6.69 -20.13 -3.10
N LYS A 78 7.01 -19.65 -4.31
CA LYS A 78 7.75 -20.44 -5.29
C LYS A 78 9.13 -20.88 -4.80
N LYS A 79 9.87 -20.00 -4.12
CA LYS A 79 11.17 -20.36 -3.55
C LYS A 79 11.02 -21.39 -2.43
N LEU A 80 9.98 -21.28 -1.59
CA LEU A 80 9.68 -22.30 -0.59
C LEU A 80 9.27 -23.64 -1.22
N GLU A 81 8.46 -23.64 -2.27
CA GLU A 81 8.11 -24.87 -3.00
C GLU A 81 9.38 -25.57 -3.51
N HIS A 82 10.32 -24.79 -4.07
CA HIS A 82 11.58 -25.32 -4.55
C HIS A 82 12.48 -25.83 -3.41
N LEU A 83 12.52 -25.12 -2.29
CA LEU A 83 13.26 -25.50 -1.09
C LEU A 83 12.69 -26.76 -0.42
N THR A 84 11.37 -26.95 -0.43
CA THR A 84 10.69 -27.99 0.36
C THR A 84 10.24 -29.21 -0.44
N THR A 85 10.27 -29.18 -1.79
CA THR A 85 9.90 -30.35 -2.61
C THR A 85 10.66 -31.60 -2.19
N LEU A 86 10.03 -32.76 -2.10
CA LEU A 86 10.72 -34.00 -1.70
C LEU A 86 11.64 -34.60 -2.79
N PHE A 87 11.47 -34.19 -4.05
CA PHE A 87 12.20 -34.73 -5.19
C PHE A 87 13.49 -33.94 -5.48
N GLN A 88 14.44 -33.93 -4.54
CA GLN A 88 15.69 -33.14 -4.66
C GLN A 88 16.95 -33.98 -4.87
N GLY A 89 16.86 -35.32 -4.85
CA GLY A 89 18.04 -36.18 -4.90
C GLY A 89 18.80 -36.21 -3.56
N PRO A 90 19.89 -36.98 -3.46
CA PRO A 90 20.69 -37.12 -2.23
C PRO A 90 21.39 -35.83 -1.76
N GLU A 91 21.61 -34.89 -2.66
CA GLU A 91 22.29 -33.60 -2.45
C GLU A 91 21.51 -32.60 -1.58
N TRP A 92 20.21 -32.86 -1.34
CA TRP A 92 19.31 -31.99 -0.58
C TRP A 92 19.85 -31.57 0.80
N LYS A 93 20.64 -32.44 1.44
CA LYS A 93 21.22 -32.18 2.77
C LYS A 93 22.23 -31.05 2.77
N THR A 94 22.90 -30.82 1.64
CA THR A 94 24.01 -29.86 1.49
C THR A 94 23.70 -28.75 0.50
N ASP A 95 22.52 -28.79 -0.14
CA ASP A 95 22.08 -27.77 -1.09
C ASP A 95 21.87 -26.43 -0.38
N LYS A 96 22.84 -25.52 -0.55
CA LYS A 96 22.81 -24.15 -0.04
C LYS A 96 22.10 -23.19 -0.98
N GLU A 97 22.07 -23.49 -2.28
CA GLU A 97 21.52 -22.58 -3.27
C GLU A 97 20.04 -22.31 -3.00
N ARG A 98 19.27 -23.38 -2.74
CA ARG A 98 17.85 -23.23 -2.39
C ARG A 98 17.62 -22.54 -1.05
N ASP A 99 18.51 -22.77 -0.09
CA ASP A 99 18.42 -22.13 1.22
C ASP A 99 18.65 -20.62 1.11
N ASP A 100 19.72 -20.24 0.40
CA ASP A 100 20.13 -18.85 0.22
C ASP A 100 19.10 -18.09 -0.64
N ASP A 101 18.55 -18.70 -1.69
CA ASP A 101 17.52 -18.12 -2.55
C ASP A 101 16.21 -17.84 -1.76
N ALA A 102 15.73 -18.79 -0.95
CA ALA A 102 14.55 -18.59 -0.11
C ALA A 102 14.78 -17.52 0.97
N ARG A 103 15.95 -17.52 1.62
CA ARG A 103 16.31 -16.51 2.65
C ARG A 103 16.46 -15.12 2.06
N ALA A 104 17.11 -15.01 0.91
CA ALA A 104 17.30 -13.74 0.21
C ALA A 104 15.95 -13.15 -0.17
N LYS A 105 15.06 -13.95 -0.76
CA LYS A 105 13.71 -13.48 -1.13
C LYS A 105 12.87 -13.12 0.09
N TYR A 106 12.95 -13.89 1.17
CA TYR A 106 12.27 -13.54 2.44
C TYR A 106 12.72 -12.17 2.94
N LYS A 107 14.04 -11.95 2.99
CA LYS A 107 14.63 -10.68 3.44
C LYS A 107 14.20 -9.51 2.56
N GLU A 108 14.28 -9.67 1.24
CA GLU A 108 13.83 -8.65 0.28
C GLU A 108 12.36 -8.28 0.50
N THR A 109 11.49 -9.28 0.65
CA THR A 109 10.05 -9.09 0.85
C THR A 109 9.76 -8.37 2.16
N PHE A 110 10.45 -8.76 3.24
CA PHE A 110 10.33 -8.13 4.55
C PHE A 110 10.78 -6.67 4.50
N GLU A 111 11.96 -6.39 3.92
CA GLU A 111 12.47 -5.02 3.78
C GLU A 111 11.53 -4.16 2.92
N ARG A 112 10.96 -4.73 1.85
CA ARG A 112 9.97 -4.02 1.03
C ARG A 112 8.71 -3.67 1.82
N LEU A 113 8.20 -4.58 2.66
CA LEU A 113 7.08 -4.29 3.55
C LEU A 113 7.43 -3.13 4.48
N GLU A 114 8.56 -3.22 5.19
CA GLU A 114 8.99 -2.22 6.17
C GLU A 114 9.15 -0.82 5.53
N ASN A 115 9.78 -0.76 4.36
CA ASN A 115 9.97 0.49 3.63
C ASN A 115 8.66 1.13 3.14
N ASN A 116 7.58 0.36 3.02
CA ASN A 116 6.31 0.80 2.47
C ASN A 116 5.15 0.76 3.48
N ARG A 117 5.41 0.58 4.79
CA ARG A 117 4.35 0.47 5.82
C ARG A 117 3.37 1.63 5.83
N ILE A 118 3.83 2.83 5.51
CA ILE A 118 2.98 4.05 5.48
C ILE A 118 1.81 3.95 4.49
N TYR A 119 1.90 3.07 3.49
CA TYR A 119 0.86 2.86 2.48
C TYR A 119 -0.22 1.86 2.90
N PHE A 120 -0.07 1.24 4.07
CA PHE A 120 -0.95 0.19 4.57
C PHE A 120 -1.54 0.56 5.93
N SER A 121 -2.68 -0.06 6.28
CA SER A 121 -3.15 -0.01 7.66
C SER A 121 -2.22 -0.85 8.54
N GLU A 122 -2.14 -0.51 9.82
CA GLU A 122 -1.38 -1.28 10.81
C GLU A 122 -1.88 -2.74 10.88
N GLU A 123 -3.20 -2.95 10.86
CA GLU A 123 -3.85 -4.26 10.77
C GLU A 123 -3.29 -5.10 9.61
N LEU A 124 -3.21 -4.53 8.40
CA LEU A 124 -2.72 -5.24 7.23
C LEU A 124 -1.22 -5.49 7.30
N CYS A 125 -0.44 -4.53 7.81
CA CYS A 125 0.99 -4.76 8.04
C CYS A 125 1.19 -5.98 8.94
N ASN A 126 0.45 -6.04 10.06
CA ASN A 126 0.53 -7.15 11.00
C ASN A 126 0.13 -8.48 10.36
N GLN A 127 -0.92 -8.50 9.54
CA GLN A 127 -1.31 -9.71 8.79
C GLN A 127 -0.21 -10.18 7.82
N ILE A 128 0.42 -9.26 7.08
CA ILE A 128 1.52 -9.61 6.17
C ILE A 128 2.75 -10.08 6.97
N SER A 129 3.10 -9.40 8.07
CA SER A 129 4.20 -9.78 8.95
C SER A 129 4.01 -11.18 9.54
N LEU A 130 2.82 -11.49 10.06
CA LEU A 130 2.47 -12.84 10.52
C LEU A 130 2.59 -13.88 9.40
N GLY A 131 2.19 -13.50 8.18
CA GLY A 131 2.44 -14.29 6.98
C GLY A 131 3.93 -14.59 6.82
N LEU A 132 4.76 -13.56 6.76
CA LEU A 132 6.22 -13.65 6.62
C LEU A 132 6.86 -14.49 7.72
N GLU A 133 6.39 -14.40 8.97
CA GLU A 133 6.83 -15.28 10.05
C GLU A 133 6.57 -16.76 9.74
N ASN A 134 5.42 -17.10 9.17
CA ASN A 134 5.12 -18.46 8.72
C ASN A 134 6.07 -18.92 7.59
N TYR A 135 6.41 -18.04 6.63
CA TYR A 135 7.42 -18.35 5.61
C TYR A 135 8.78 -18.63 6.25
N ASN A 136 9.23 -17.78 7.18
CA ASN A 136 10.50 -17.98 7.88
C ASN A 136 10.51 -19.27 8.71
N ASN A 137 9.40 -19.61 9.37
CA ASN A 137 9.26 -20.85 10.13
C ASN A 137 9.51 -22.10 9.26
N ILE A 138 9.08 -22.08 7.99
CA ILE A 138 9.35 -23.17 7.03
C ILE A 138 10.83 -23.24 6.68
N ILE A 139 11.48 -22.10 6.43
CA ILE A 139 12.93 -22.05 6.19
C ILE A 139 13.69 -22.64 7.38
N GLN A 140 13.30 -22.28 8.61
CA GLN A 140 13.90 -22.82 9.83
C GLN A 140 13.63 -24.32 9.98
N LEU A 141 12.45 -24.79 9.60
CA LEU A 141 12.09 -26.20 9.62
C LEU A 141 12.96 -27.03 8.67
N MET A 142 13.19 -26.52 7.45
CA MET A 142 14.10 -27.13 6.49
C MET A 142 15.55 -27.14 6.97
N PHE A 143 16.01 -26.05 7.59
CA PHE A 143 17.34 -26.00 8.19
C PHE A 143 17.50 -27.06 9.29
N LYS A 144 16.49 -27.22 10.17
CA LYS A 144 16.46 -28.28 11.18
C LYS A 144 16.47 -29.68 10.54
N ALA A 145 15.68 -29.89 9.48
CA ALA A 145 15.63 -31.16 8.76
C ALA A 145 17.00 -31.54 8.17
N LYS A 146 17.67 -30.61 7.48
CA LYS A 146 19.01 -30.82 6.90
C LYS A 146 20.07 -31.10 7.97
N ASN A 147 20.10 -30.31 9.04
CA ASN A 147 21.03 -30.53 10.15
C ASN A 147 20.83 -31.92 10.77
N LYS A 148 19.57 -32.31 11.03
CA LYS A 148 19.27 -33.64 11.57
C LYS A 148 19.67 -34.75 10.61
N ALA A 149 19.43 -34.58 9.31
CA ALA A 149 19.81 -35.54 8.28
C ALA A 149 21.32 -35.76 8.15
N HIS A 150 22.12 -34.76 8.52
CA HIS A 150 23.58 -34.85 8.59
C HIS A 150 23.99 -35.81 9.73
N TYR A 151 23.54 -35.53 10.97
CA TYR A 151 23.82 -36.38 12.13
C TYR A 151 23.30 -37.83 11.97
N GLU A 152 22.13 -38.00 11.34
CA GLU A 152 21.57 -39.32 11.04
C GLU A 152 22.43 -40.11 10.03
N SER A 153 23.15 -39.43 9.11
CA SER A 153 24.06 -40.10 8.16
C SER A 153 25.48 -40.31 8.65
N ASP A 154 25.93 -39.57 9.67
CA ASP A 154 27.33 -39.58 10.11
C ASP A 154 27.73 -40.85 10.90
N GLY A 155 26.81 -41.81 11.08
CA GLY A 155 27.10 -43.09 11.72
C GLY A 155 27.49 -42.99 13.21
N THR A 156 27.40 -41.80 13.81
CA THR A 156 27.76 -41.50 15.21
C THR A 156 26.86 -42.21 16.23
N GLY A 157 25.77 -42.84 15.79
CA GLY A 157 24.76 -43.46 16.65
C GLY A 157 23.93 -42.45 17.45
N TYR A 158 24.18 -41.15 17.27
CA TYR A 158 23.44 -40.08 17.93
C TYR A 158 22.02 -40.01 17.35
N ARG A 159 21.05 -40.57 18.07
CA ARG A 159 19.63 -40.37 17.82
C ARG A 159 19.18 -39.19 18.67
N PHE A 160 18.60 -38.18 18.03
CA PHE A 160 17.95 -37.09 18.77
C PHE A 160 16.94 -37.70 19.75
N PRO A 161 17.00 -37.32 21.04
CA PRO A 161 16.12 -37.86 22.07
C PRO A 161 14.68 -37.48 21.71
N ASP A 162 13.88 -38.47 21.33
CA ASP A 162 12.46 -38.39 20.98
C ASP A 162 12.00 -37.13 20.25
N GLY A 163 12.04 -37.18 18.91
CA GLY A 163 11.44 -36.18 18.04
C GLY A 163 11.41 -36.60 16.57
N GLN A 164 10.46 -36.07 15.80
CA GLN A 164 10.26 -36.27 14.35
C GLN A 164 11.59 -36.40 13.59
N GLY A 165 11.73 -37.43 12.75
CA GLY A 165 12.94 -37.65 11.94
C GLY A 165 13.20 -36.52 10.94
N SER A 166 14.40 -36.45 10.35
CA SER A 166 14.70 -35.43 9.33
C SER A 166 13.69 -35.44 8.17
N LEU A 167 13.27 -36.63 7.74
CA LEU A 167 12.27 -36.82 6.70
C LEU A 167 10.87 -36.35 7.12
N ASP A 168 10.51 -36.50 8.40
CA ASP A 168 9.21 -36.06 8.90
C ASP A 168 9.13 -34.54 8.94
N LEU A 169 10.21 -33.88 9.39
CA LEU A 169 10.34 -32.42 9.36
C LEU A 169 10.28 -31.88 7.91
N TRP A 170 10.91 -32.58 6.96
CA TRP A 170 10.86 -32.21 5.55
C TRP A 170 9.45 -32.36 4.96
N LYS A 171 8.78 -33.48 5.23
CA LYS A 171 7.38 -33.69 4.82
C LYS A 171 6.45 -32.62 5.41
N GLU A 172 6.66 -32.26 6.67
CA GLU A 172 5.91 -31.20 7.33
C GLU A 172 6.15 -29.85 6.63
N ALA A 173 7.40 -29.51 6.32
CA ALA A 173 7.73 -28.27 5.61
C ALA A 173 7.09 -28.22 4.22
N GLU A 174 7.11 -29.32 3.47
CA GLU A 174 6.47 -29.42 2.16
C GLU A 174 4.94 -29.25 2.27
N ASN A 175 4.32 -29.92 3.25
CA ASN A 175 2.88 -29.85 3.48
C ASN A 175 2.45 -28.43 3.88
N LYS A 176 3.18 -27.78 4.79
CA LYS A 176 2.94 -26.39 5.20
C LYS A 176 3.06 -25.43 4.03
N THR A 177 4.07 -25.62 3.19
CA THR A 177 4.25 -24.79 1.99
C THR A 177 3.08 -24.94 1.01
N LYS A 178 2.68 -26.18 0.68
CA LYS A 178 1.64 -26.43 -0.31
C LYS A 178 0.24 -25.99 0.14
N ASN A 179 -0.05 -26.12 1.42
CA ASN A 179 -1.39 -25.92 1.96
C ASN A 179 -1.52 -24.59 2.71
N GLU A 180 -0.70 -24.36 3.73
CA GLU A 180 -0.86 -23.21 4.64
C GLU A 180 -0.38 -21.91 3.99
N ILE A 181 0.82 -21.90 3.42
CA ILE A 181 1.39 -20.70 2.77
C ILE A 181 0.56 -20.27 1.57
N ARG A 182 0.18 -21.24 0.73
CA ARG A 182 -0.65 -20.99 -0.44
C ARG A 182 -2.01 -20.40 -0.05
N GLN A 183 -2.64 -20.94 0.99
CA GLN A 183 -3.91 -20.44 1.50
C GLN A 183 -3.76 -19.01 2.07
N LEU A 184 -2.72 -18.77 2.86
CA LEU A 184 -2.41 -17.44 3.42
C LEU A 184 -2.23 -16.39 2.33
N ARG A 185 -1.52 -16.73 1.23
CA ARG A 185 -1.38 -15.82 0.09
C ARG A 185 -2.73 -15.50 -0.55
N PHE A 186 -3.63 -16.49 -0.68
CA PHE A 186 -4.97 -16.24 -1.23
C PHE A 186 -5.84 -15.37 -0.32
N GLU A 187 -5.72 -15.54 1.00
CA GLU A 187 -6.39 -14.67 1.98
C GLU A 187 -5.90 -13.23 1.87
N LEU A 188 -4.58 -13.02 1.82
CA LEU A 188 -4.00 -11.70 1.58
C LEU A 188 -4.42 -11.12 0.22
N ALA A 189 -4.49 -11.94 -0.84
CA ALA A 189 -4.98 -11.50 -2.14
C ALA A 189 -6.41 -10.96 -2.08
N ASN A 190 -7.29 -11.56 -1.28
CA ASN A 190 -8.65 -11.05 -1.09
C ASN A 190 -8.67 -9.72 -0.36
N VAL A 191 -7.81 -9.52 0.64
CA VAL A 191 -7.66 -8.22 1.30
C VAL A 191 -7.15 -7.17 0.31
N PHE A 192 -6.16 -7.50 -0.52
CA PHE A 192 -5.64 -6.62 -1.55
C PHE A 192 -6.69 -6.25 -2.60
N ARG A 193 -7.51 -7.20 -3.07
CA ARG A 193 -8.63 -6.94 -4.01
C ARG A 193 -9.60 -5.91 -3.45
N LYS A 194 -10.00 -6.06 -2.17
CA LYS A 194 -10.86 -5.09 -1.49
C LYS A 194 -10.24 -3.69 -1.44
N LEU A 195 -8.93 -3.59 -1.24
CA LEU A 195 -8.22 -2.30 -1.20
C LEU A 195 -8.15 -1.60 -2.55
N ILE A 196 -8.11 -2.35 -3.65
CA ILE A 196 -8.09 -1.81 -5.02
C ILE A 196 -9.48 -1.70 -5.65
N GLY A 197 -10.53 -2.15 -4.97
CA GLY A 197 -11.91 -2.03 -5.41
C GLY A 197 -12.40 -3.13 -6.37
N VAL A 198 -11.83 -4.35 -6.26
CA VAL A 198 -12.26 -5.56 -7.00
C VAL A 198 -13.09 -6.47 -6.12
#